data_AF-A0A848QCE9-F1
#
_entry.id   AF-A0A848QCE9-F1
#
_cell.length_a   1.000
_cell.length_b   1.000
_cell.length_c   1.000
_cell.angle_alpha   90.00
_cell.angle_beta   90.00
_cell.angle_gamma   90.00
#
_symmetry.space_group_name_H-M   'P 1'
#
loop_
_entity.id
_entity.type
_entity.pdbx_description
1 polymer ?
#
loop_
_entity_poly.entity_id
_entity_poly.type
_entity_poly.pdbx_seq_one_letter_code
_entity_poly.pdbx_strand_id
1 'polypeptide(L)' 'MTNTELVQLRVRVIALENIVLALLADQPAETYDKVREMAEIISPREDATQHPLTIEAALHMNQFADRAARFGPIDDK' A
#
# COMPACT_ATOMS: atom_id res chain seq x y z
N MET A 1 24.37 -1.31 -6.34
CA MET A 1 23.61 -0.05 -6.32
C MET A 1 24.43 0.99 -5.61
N THR A 2 24.56 2.17 -6.19
CA THR A 2 25.19 3.33 -5.54
C THR A 2 24.19 4.00 -4.59
N ASN A 3 24.68 4.70 -3.56
CA ASN A 3 23.82 5.41 -2.62
C ASN A 3 22.87 6.40 -3.34
N THR A 4 23.35 7.05 -4.40
CA THR A 4 22.57 7.98 -5.21
C THR A 4 21.39 7.30 -5.91
N GLU A 5 21.59 6.13 -6.51
CA GLU A 5 20.52 5.37 -7.17
C GLU A 5 19.46 4.92 -6.15
N LEU A 6 19.88 4.49 -4.97
CA LEU A 6 18.97 4.06 -3.90
C LEU A 6 18.15 5.24 -3.37
N VAL A 7 18.77 6.41 -3.19
CA VAL A 7 18.07 7.64 -2.79
C VAL A 7 17.04 8.05 -3.85
N GLN A 8 17.41 8.04 -5.14
CA GLN A 8 16.48 8.36 -6.21
C GLN A 8 15.31 7.37 -6.30
N LEU A 9 15.59 6.07 -6.13
CA LEU A 9 14.55 5.06 -6.10
C LEU A 9 13.60 5.28 -4.92
N ARG A 10 14.13 5.60 -3.73
CA ARG A 10 13.32 5.92 -2.55
C ARG A 10 12.42 7.13 -2.78
N VAL A 11 12.93 8.20 -3.38
CA VAL A 11 12.12 9.38 -3.72
C VAL A 11 10.99 9.01 -4.67
N ARG A 12 11.27 8.19 -5.69
CA ARG A 12 10.23 7.72 -6.64
C ARG A 12 9.19 6.85 -5.96
N VAL A 13 9.59 5.94 -5.06
CA VAL A 13 8.66 5.09 -4.29
C VAL A 13 7.76 5.96 -3.41
N ILE A 14 8.31 6.94 -2.68
CA ILE A 14 7.52 7.87 -1.86
C ILE A 14 6.51 8.65 -2.73
N ALA A 15 6.92 9.10 -3.92
CA ALA A 15 6.01 9.81 -4.83
C ALA A 15 4.88 8.89 -5.33
N LEU A 16 5.20 7.68 -5.77
CA LEU A 16 4.22 6.69 -6.20
C LEU A 16 3.26 6.30 -5.08
N GLU A 17 3.78 6.15 -3.87
CA GLU A 17 3.00 5.89 -2.67
C GLU A 17 1.94 6.99 -2.45
N ASN A 18 2.33 8.26 -2.50
CA ASN A 18 1.37 9.34 -2.28
C ASN A 18 0.36 9.46 -3.42
N ILE A 19 0.75 9.19 -4.67
CA ILE A 19 -0.18 9.17 -5.81
C ILE A 19 -1.22 8.06 -5.63
N VAL A 20 -0.79 6.83 -5.31
CA VAL A 20 -1.70 5.71 -5.07
C VAL A 20 -2.64 6.00 -3.90
N LEU A 21 -2.12 6.63 -2.83
CA LEU A 21 -2.94 7.03 -1.68
C LEU A 21 -4.04 8.01 -2.08
N ALA A 22 -3.71 9.03 -2.87
CA ALA A 22 -4.68 10.01 -3.37
C ALA A 22 -5.75 9.35 -4.26
N LEU A 23 -5.34 8.44 -5.15
CA LEU A 23 -6.26 7.69 -6.01
C LEU A 23 -7.17 6.77 -5.19
N LEU A 24 -6.65 6.15 -4.14
CA LEU A 24 -7.39 5.22 -3.29
C LEU A 24 -8.38 5.95 -2.36
N ALA A 25 -8.01 7.12 -1.84
CA ALA A 25 -8.86 7.92 -0.94
C ALA A 25 -10.19 8.35 -1.59
N ASP A 26 -10.18 8.56 -2.91
CA ASP A 26 -11.37 8.95 -3.69
C ASP A 26 -12.30 7.77 -4.02
N GLN A 27 -11.95 6.55 -3.59
CA GLN A 27 -12.74 5.35 -3.88
C GLN A 27 -13.82 5.08 -2.80
N PRO A 28 -14.86 4.32 -3.15
CA PRO A 28 -15.82 3.80 -2.17
C PRO A 28 -15.14 2.97 -1.09
N ALA A 29 -15.70 2.98 0.12
CA ALA A 29 -15.11 2.34 1.30
C ALA A 29 -14.82 0.84 1.12
N GLU A 30 -15.62 0.14 0.31
CA GLU A 30 -15.46 -1.27 -0.05
C GLU A 30 -14.15 -1.55 -0.78
N THR A 31 -13.54 -0.53 -1.38
CA THR A 31 -12.25 -0.64 -2.06
C THR A 31 -11.11 -0.83 -1.06
N TYR A 32 -11.21 -0.26 0.14
CA TYR A 32 -10.22 -0.47 1.20
C TYR A 32 -10.21 -1.93 1.66
N ASP A 33 -11.38 -2.56 1.75
CA ASP A 33 -11.49 -3.97 2.12
C ASP A 33 -10.90 -4.90 1.05
N LYS A 34 -11.10 -4.58 -0.24
CA LYS A 34 -10.43 -5.30 -1.33
C LYS A 34 -8.91 -5.19 -1.27
N VAL A 35 -8.37 -4.04 -0.88
CA VAL A 35 -6.91 -3.88 -0.70
C VAL A 35 -6.42 -4.78 0.45
N ARG A 36 -7.18 -4.90 1.54
CA ARG A 36 -6.87 -5.82 2.65
C ARG A 36 -6.92 -7.28 2.22
N GLU A 37 -7.94 -7.67 1.46
CA GLU A 37 -8.04 -9.02 0.88
C GLU A 37 -6.83 -9.35 -0.02
N MET A 38 -6.41 -8.40 -0.87
CA MET A 38 -5.22 -8.57 -1.70
C MET A 38 -3.93 -8.68 -0.87
N ALA A 39 -3.85 -8.00 0.28
CA ALA A 39 -2.71 -8.12 1.19
C ALA A 39 -2.62 -9.53 1.82
N GLU A 40 -3.76 -10.14 2.14
CA GLU A 40 -3.82 -11.53 2.61
C GLU A 40 -3.35 -12.51 1.53
N ILE A 41 -3.71 -12.28 0.25
CA ILE A 41 -3.34 -13.15 -0.87
C ILE A 41 -1.83 -13.21 -1.09
N ILE A 42 -1.14 -12.07 -0.99
CA ILE A 42 0.32 -12.02 -1.20
C ILE A 42 1.11 -12.44 0.05
N SER A 43 0.48 -12.43 1.23
CA SER A 43 1.10 -12.93 2.45
C SER A 43 1.37 -14.44 2.30
N PRO A 44 2.52 -14.95 2.76
CA PRO A 44 2.79 -16.37 2.65
C PRO A 44 1.78 -17.15 3.49
N ARG A 45 1.16 -18.17 2.90
CA ARG A 45 0.26 -19.08 3.61
C ARG A 45 1.00 -19.78 4.76
N GLU A 46 0.27 -20.20 5.79
CA GLU A 46 0.84 -20.87 6.96
C GLU A 46 1.62 -22.15 6.59
N ASP A 47 1.24 -22.81 5.49
CA ASP A 47 1.85 -24.03 4.97
C ASP A 47 3.00 -23.78 3.97
N ALA A 48 3.31 -22.52 3.64
CA ALA A 48 4.34 -22.14 2.68
C ALA A 48 5.57 -21.52 3.37
N THR A 49 6.71 -21.53 2.66
CA THR A 49 7.91 -20.82 3.11
C THR A 49 7.61 -19.33 3.25
N GLN A 50 7.69 -18.84 4.49
CA GLN A 50 7.48 -17.43 4.81
C GLN A 50 8.53 -16.58 4.09
N HIS A 51 8.08 -15.68 3.22
CA HIS A 51 8.96 -14.76 2.50
C HIS A 51 8.90 -13.37 3.14
N PRO A 52 9.95 -12.92 3.85
CA PRO A 52 9.91 -11.66 4.62
C PRO A 52 9.41 -10.46 3.82
N LEU A 53 9.81 -10.36 2.54
CA LEU A 53 9.40 -9.24 1.69
C LEU A 53 7.90 -9.21 1.36
N THR A 54 7.23 -10.37 1.31
CA THR A 54 5.79 -10.38 1.00
C THR A 54 4.95 -10.10 2.25
N ILE A 55 5.46 -10.46 3.44
CA ILE A 55 4.89 -10.04 4.73
C ILE A 55 4.98 -8.51 4.86
N GLU A 56 6.17 -7.94 4.59
CA GLU A 56 6.35 -6.49 4.62
C GLU A 56 5.43 -5.80 3.60
N ALA A 57 5.34 -6.31 2.37
CA ALA A 57 4.46 -5.76 1.35
C ALA A 57 2.98 -5.78 1.79
N ALA A 58 2.50 -6.88 2.36
CA ALA A 58 1.14 -6.98 2.88
C ALA A 58 0.87 -5.99 4.03
N LEU A 59 1.82 -5.82 4.95
CA LEU A 59 1.74 -4.82 6.01
C LEU A 59 1.62 -3.41 5.43
N HIS A 60 2.44 -3.07 4.43
CA HIS A 60 2.37 -1.78 3.75
C HIS A 60 1.02 -1.57 3.07
N MET A 61 0.46 -2.57 2.40
CA MET A 61 -0.86 -2.50 1.78
C MET A 61 -1.98 -2.22 2.79
N ASN A 62 -1.95 -2.88 3.96
CA ASN A 62 -2.91 -2.63 5.03
C ASN A 62 -2.82 -1.21 5.58
N GLN A 63 -1.60 -0.72 5.83
CA GLN A 63 -1.36 0.67 6.25
C GLN A 63 -1.84 1.69 5.21
N PHE A 64 -1.76 1.33 3.93
CA PHE A 64 -2.27 2.13 2.82
C PHE A 64 -3.79 2.27 2.85
N ALA A 65 -4.50 1.15 2.99
CA ALA A 65 -5.96 1.13 3.11
C ALA A 65 -6.43 1.95 4.33
N ASP A 66 -5.77 1.80 5.48
CA ASP A 66 -6.09 2.56 6.69
C ASP A 66 -5.85 4.05 6.52
N ARG A 67 -4.78 4.44 5.81
CA ARG A 67 -4.49 5.85 5.51
C ARG A 67 -5.53 6.43 4.57
N ALA A 68 -5.86 5.72 3.48
CA ALA A 68 -6.81 6.19 2.48
C ALA A 68 -8.20 6.40 3.09
N ALA A 69 -8.66 5.46 3.92
CA ALA A 69 -9.93 5.56 4.64
C ALA A 69 -10.02 6.80 5.56
N ARG A 70 -8.90 7.33 6.05
CA ARG A 70 -8.87 8.57 6.86
C ARG A 70 -8.96 9.84 6.03
N PHE A 71 -8.52 9.81 4.78
CA PHE A 71 -8.63 10.97 3.89
C PHE A 71 -10.04 11.09 3.34
N GLY A 72 -10.72 9.95 3.09
CA GLY A 72 -12.07 9.91 2.53
C GLY A 72 -12.15 10.55 1.14
N PRO A 73 -13.30 10.43 0.46
CA PRO A 73 -13.56 11.24 -0.72
C PRO A 73 -13.44 12.71 -0.32
N ILE A 74 -12.85 13.54 -1.18
CA ILE A 74 -12.84 14.98 -0.95
C ILE A 74 -14.30 15.41 -0.87
N ASP A 75 -14.75 15.78 0.33
CA ASP A 75 -16.08 16.35 0.55
C ASP A 75 -16.15 17.64 -0.28
N ASP A 76 -16.87 17.60 -1.39
CA ASP A 76 -17.18 18.76 -2.24
C ASP A 76 -18.16 19.64 -1.43
N LYS A 77 -17.61 20.46 -0.52
CA LYS A 77 -18.34 21.54 0.17
C LYS A 77 -18.06 22.88 -0.46
#